data_AF-A0A7W0FYR8-F1
#
_entry.id   AF-A0A7W0FYR8-F1
#
_cell.length_a   1.000
_cell.length_b   1.000
_cell.length_c   1.000
_cell.angle_alpha   90.00
_cell.angle_beta   90.00
_cell.angle_gamma   90.00
#
_symmetry.space_group_name_H-M   'P 1'
#
loop_
_entity.id
_entity.type
_entity.pdbx_description
1 polymer ?
#
loop_
_entity_poly.entity_id
_entity_poly.type
_entity_poly.pdbx_seq_one_letter_code
_entity_poly.pdbx_strand_id
1 'polypeptide(L)' 'MNGLRIYINPTDAEPRGGRSVFYSRRADGPFYRWQFEESLGQWRGSRVRLPDVTLRLLSIAALQAVPPTLRARLDGHYIE' A
#
# COMPACT_ATOMS: atom_id res chain seq x y z
N MET A 1 1.05 -13.60 -6.03
CA MET A 1 0.83 -12.17 -6.39
C MET A 1 -0.19 -11.91 -7.51
N ASN A 2 -0.80 -12.91 -8.16
CA ASN A 2 -1.76 -12.65 -9.25
C ASN A 2 -3.02 -11.91 -8.75
N GLY A 3 -3.38 -10.82 -9.43
CA GLY A 3 -4.55 -9.99 -9.10
C GLY A 3 -4.37 -9.00 -7.95
N LEU A 4 -3.17 -8.86 -7.39
CA LEU A 4 -2.85 -7.84 -6.41
C LEU A 4 -2.59 -6.51 -7.10
N ARG A 5 -3.37 -5.48 -6.76
CA ARG A 5 -3.12 -4.09 -7.20
C ARG A 5 -2.59 -3.29 -6.03
N ILE A 6 -1.55 -2.51 -6.29
CA ILE A 6 -0.93 -1.61 -5.31
C ILE A 6 -1.21 -0.19 -5.77
N TYR A 7 -1.58 0.65 -4.82
CA TYR A 7 -1.93 2.03 -5.05
C TYR A 7 -1.15 2.94 -4.12
N ILE A 8 -1.12 4.19 -4.50
CA ILE A 8 -0.50 5.31 -3.80
C ILE A 8 -1.48 6.46 -3.79
N ASN A 9 -1.47 7.26 -2.74
CA ASN A 9 -2.14 8.55 -2.78
C ASN A 9 -1.06 9.61 -3.10
N PRO A 10 -1.11 10.29 -4.27
CA PRO A 10 -0.14 11.31 -4.61
C PRO A 10 -0.18 12.52 -3.66
N THR A 11 -1.30 12.76 -2.98
CA THR A 11 -1.41 13.83 -1.98
C THR A 11 -0.78 13.47 -0.63
N ASP A 12 -0.47 12.20 -0.41
CA ASP A 12 0.17 11.67 0.80
C ASP A 12 1.70 11.55 0.62
N ALA A 13 2.23 12.11 -0.47
CA ALA A 13 3.66 12.18 -0.70
C ALA A 13 4.27 13.20 0.28
N GLU A 14 4.94 12.68 1.31
CA GLU A 14 5.66 13.54 2.26
C GLU A 14 6.71 14.39 1.55
N PRO A 15 6.86 15.68 1.92
CA PRO A 15 7.78 16.62 1.27
C PRO A 15 9.26 16.22 1.41
N ARG A 16 9.59 15.19 2.19
CA ARG A 16 10.96 14.66 2.40
C ARG A 16 11.25 13.34 1.67
N GLY A 17 10.57 13.08 0.56
CA GLY A 17 11.03 12.11 -0.44
C GLY A 17 10.72 10.64 -0.19
N GLY A 18 9.94 10.30 0.84
CA GLY A 18 9.44 8.95 1.07
C GLY A 18 7.93 8.86 0.86
N ARG A 19 7.46 7.98 -0.03
CA ARG A 19 6.06 7.53 0.02
C ARG A 19 5.92 6.61 1.23
N SER A 20 5.50 7.17 2.35
CA SER A 20 5.37 6.44 3.61
C SER A 20 4.15 5.52 3.65
N VAL A 21 3.23 5.70 2.70
CA VAL A 21 1.96 4.98 2.64
C VAL A 21 1.70 4.37 1.27
N PHE A 22 1.32 3.10 1.28
CA PHE A 22 0.82 2.36 0.14
C PHE A 22 -0.53 1.75 0.47
N TYR A 23 -1.31 1.45 -0.57
CA TYR A 23 -2.56 0.73 -0.43
C TYR A 23 -2.52 -0.52 -1.29
N SER A 24 -3.20 -1.58 -0.86
CA SER A 24 -3.31 -2.80 -1.65
C SER A 24 -4.73 -3.34 -1.67
N ARG A 25 -5.10 -3.96 -2.79
CA ARG A 25 -6.37 -4.68 -2.94
C ARG A 25 -6.15 -5.88 -3.86
N ARG A 26 -6.62 -7.05 -3.46
CA ARG A 26 -6.66 -8.24 -4.30
C ARG A 26 -8.05 -8.38 -4.91
N ALA A 27 -8.14 -8.34 -6.24
CA ALA A 27 -9.41 -8.37 -6.98
C ALA A 27 -10.44 -7.39 -6.37
N ASP A 28 -11.64 -7.88 -6.01
CA ASP A 28 -12.70 -7.10 -5.36
C ASP A 28 -12.69 -7.14 -3.83
N GLY A 29 -11.63 -7.71 -3.23
CA GLY A 29 -11.46 -7.79 -1.79
C GLY A 29 -11.30 -6.44 -1.07
N PRO A 30 -11.07 -6.45 0.25
CA PRO A 30 -10.90 -5.22 1.01
C PRO A 30 -9.59 -4.49 0.65
N PHE A 31 -9.60 -3.18 0.89
CA PHE A 31 -8.38 -2.38 0.85
C PHE A 31 -7.59 -2.54 2.15
N TYR A 32 -6.27 -2.55 2.00
CA TYR A 32 -5.32 -2.46 3.10
C TYR A 32 -4.47 -1.22 2.92
N ARG A 33 -4.18 -0.53 4.02
CA ARG A 33 -3.21 0.57 4.10
C ARG A 33 -1.93 0.02 4.72
N TRP A 34 -0.81 0.32 4.10
CA TRP A 34 0.53 -0.05 4.52
C TRP A 34 1.29 1.22 4.86
N GLN A 35 1.72 1.33 6.10
CA GLN A 35 2.55 2.43 6.56
C GLN A 35 3.88 1.89 7.07
N PHE A 36 4.97 2.58 6.74
CA PHE A 36 6.25 2.28 7.34
C PHE A 36 6.30 2.86 8.75
N GLU A 37 6.52 2.00 9.74
CA GLU A 37 6.67 2.38 11.13
C GLU A 37 8.16 2.50 11.44
N GLU A 38 8.67 3.74 11.45
CA GLU A 38 10.11 4.02 11.60
C GLU A 38 10.70 3.45 12.89
N SER A 39 9.93 3.47 13.99
CA SER A 39 10.37 2.96 15.28
C SER A 39 10.64 1.45 15.29
N LEU A 40 9.95 0.68 14.44
CA LEU A 40 10.14 -0.77 14.31
C LEU A 40 10.85 -1.16 13.01
N GLY A 41 11.18 -0.20 12.15
CA GLY A 41 11.83 -0.44 10.86
C GLY A 41 11.05 -1.36 9.93
N GLN A 42 9.72 -1.41 10.04
CA GLN A 42 8.89 -2.37 9.32
C GLN A 42 7.59 -1.77 8.78
N TRP A 43 7.02 -2.43 7.77
CA TRP A 43 5.71 -2.10 7.25
C TRP A 43 4.60 -2.73 8.08
N ARG A 44 3.59 -1.92 8.42
CA ARG A 44 2.37 -2.36 9.08
C ARG A 44 1.19 -2.23 8.15
N GLY A 45 0.51 -3.34 7.94
CA GLY A 45 -0.73 -3.43 7.19
C GLY A 45 -1.93 -3.27 8.13
N SER A 46 -2.94 -2.53 7.69
CA SER A 46 -4.22 -2.44 8.38
C SER A 46 -5.34 -2.43 7.35
N ARG A 47 -6.40 -3.22 7.60
CA ARG A 47 -7.59 -3.20 6.76
C ARG A 47 -8.28 -1.86 6.91
N VAL A 48 -8.61 -1.22 5.80
CA VAL A 48 -9.26 0.09 5.77
C VAL A 48 -10.53 0.07 4.94
N ARG A 49 -11.49 0.89 5.33
CA ARG A 49 -12.60 1.29 4.46
C ARG A 49 -12.25 2.66 3.90
N LEU A 50 -12.05 2.72 2.59
CA LEU A 50 -11.75 3.97 1.91
C LEU A 50 -13.07 4.53 1.36
N PRO A 51 -13.41 5.81 1.63
CA PRO A 51 -14.55 6.43 0.98
C PRO A 51 -14.28 6.59 -0.52
N ASP A 52 -15.35 6.65 -1.33
CA ASP A 52 -15.25 6.76 -2.80
C ASP A 52 -14.36 7.91 -3.28
N VAL A 53 -14.38 9.03 -2.58
CA VAL A 53 -13.51 10.18 -2.89
C VAL A 53 -12.03 9.81 -2.81
N THR A 54 -11.61 9.05 -1.79
CA THR A 54 -10.22 8.61 -1.63
C THR A 54 -9.86 7.57 -2.69
N LEU A 55 -10.78 6.67 -3.03
CA LEU A 55 -10.56 5.68 -4.09
C LEU A 55 -10.28 6.33 -5.44
N ARG A 56 -10.95 7.44 -5.77
CA ARG A 56 -10.72 8.20 -7.00
C ARG A 56 -9.37 8.92 -7.04
N LEU A 57 -8.79 9.21 -5.87
CA LEU A 57 -7.47 9.85 -5.76
C LEU A 57 -6.33 8.83 -5.79
N LEU A 58 -6.61 7.56 -5.52
CA LEU A 58 -5.60 6.51 -5.58
C LEU A 58 -5.11 6.28 -7.00
N SER A 59 -3.80 6.38 -7.17
CA SER A 59 -3.13 6.03 -8.42
C SER A 59 -2.51 4.65 -8.32
N ILE A 60 -2.56 3.87 -9.40
CA ILE A 60 -1.90 2.55 -9.44
C ILE A 60 -0.39 2.77 -9.39
N ALA A 61 0.28 2.09 -8.47
CA ALA A 61 1.73 2.07 -8.37
C ALA A 61 2.29 0.89 -9.17
N ALA A 62 3.31 1.15 -9.98
CA ALA A 62 4.10 0.08 -10.57
C ALA A 62 4.79 -0.72 -9.46
N LEU A 63 4.82 -2.05 -9.59
CA LEU A 63 5.42 -2.92 -8.59
C LEU A 63 6.88 -2.55 -8.32
N GLN A 64 7.62 -2.09 -9.34
CA GLN A 64 9.00 -1.62 -9.21
C GLN A 64 9.18 -0.41 -8.28
N ALA A 65 8.14 0.44 -8.12
CA ALA A 65 8.16 1.60 -7.23
C ALA A 65 7.81 1.23 -5.77
N VAL A 66 7.43 -0.02 -5.51
CA VAL A 66 7.11 -0.51 -4.17
C VAL A 66 8.41 -0.95 -3.48
N PRO A 67 8.70 -0.51 -2.26
CA PRO A 67 9.90 -0.92 -1.53
C PRO A 67 10.00 -2.45 -1.38
N PRO A 68 11.19 -3.06 -1.49
CA PRO A 68 11.35 -4.51 -1.40
C PRO A 68 10.86 -5.07 -0.07
N THR A 69 11.07 -4.33 1.03
CA THR A 69 10.57 -4.69 2.37
C THR A 69 9.05 -4.73 2.44
N LEU A 70 8.35 -3.84 1.72
CA LEU A 70 6.89 -3.88 1.61
C LEU A 70 6.43 -5.05 0.72
N ARG A 71 7.13 -5.33 -0.39
CA ARG A 71 6.80 -6.47 -1.25
C ARG A 71 6.84 -7.78 -0.48
N ALA A 72 7.86 -7.99 0.34
CA ALA A 72 7.96 -9.18 1.20
C ALA A 72 6.79 -9.29 2.18
N ARG A 73 6.35 -8.16 2.78
CA ARG A 73 5.17 -8.13 3.65
C ARG A 73 3.86 -8.42 2.92
N LEU A 74 3.70 -7.88 1.72
CA LEU A 74 2.53 -8.14 0.87
C LEU A 74 2.47 -9.61 0.44
N ASP A 75 3.61 -10.20 0.08
CA ASP A 75 3.69 -11.59 -0.31
C ASP A 75 3.24 -12.50 0.85
N GLY A 76 3.80 -12.30 2.05
CA GLY A 76 3.37 -13.02 3.24
C GLY A 76 1.87 -12.83 3.56
N HIS A 77 1.34 -11.62 3.45
CA HIS A 77 -0.06 -11.32 3.77
C HIS A 77 -1.08 -11.92 2.79
N TYR A 78 -0.72 -12.13 1.52
CA TYR A 78 -1.65 -12.59 0.48
C TYR A 78 -1.37 -14.02 -0.02
N ILE A 79 -0.36 -14.70 0.52
CA ILE A 79 -0.10 -16.13 0.30
C ILE A 79 -0.96 -17.01 1.21
N GLU A 80 -1.43 -16.48 2.35
CA GLU A 80 -2.44 -17.12 3.21
C GLU A 80 -3.82 -17.23 2.56
#